data_AF-A0A1U7HA40-F1
#
_entry.id   AF-A0A1U7HA40-F1
#
_cell.length_a   1.000
_cell.length_b   1.000
_cell.length_c   1.000
_cell.angle_alpha   90.00
_cell.angle_beta   90.00
_cell.angle_gamma   90.00
#
_symmetry.space_group_name_H-M   'P 1'
#
loop_
_entity.id
_entity.type
_entity.pdbx_description
1 polymer ?
#
loop_
_entity_poly.entity_id
_entity_poly.type
_entity_poly.pdbx_seq_one_letter_code
_entity_poly.pdbx_strand_id
1 'polypeptide(L)'
;MRNRLKINQQLLLFFASIVTGSTVATLPGYAAIFSASQTYLKLDNFNQIPQDIGVFYEDFNSKTISDKGKGAVQAKLDVDSIFKAENSLVFAQSNIQSQVLGSGSDYLGDLKISSRFVGQFFIAADRQFSFDFTALLGLVNAIERGQDEAASTYADISILLIDSLNLKAFDSFNLFANLNTDLTEISDSDFFSLTPGNNFRLNQVSELPFLGGIQESYQVLVQGSFQRYFPESTQLTLVAVTRNKSCGESSKKLNICVKVPEPSNQFALIGLLGLSSVLLLRRIMK
;
A
#
# COMPACT_ATOMS: atom_id res chain seq x y z
N MET A 1 -4.90 -13.90 -39.26
CA MET A 1 -3.47 -14.03 -38.88
C MET A 1 -2.95 -12.62 -38.58
N ARG A 2 -2.50 -12.38 -37.33
CA ARG A 2 -1.81 -11.18 -36.80
C ARG A 2 -2.51 -9.81 -36.89
N ASN A 3 -3.33 -9.49 -35.89
CA ASN A 3 -3.28 -8.14 -35.30
C ASN A 3 -2.35 -8.21 -34.09
N ARG A 4 -1.11 -7.73 -34.26
CA ARG A 4 -0.16 -7.52 -33.16
C ARG A 4 -0.39 -6.11 -32.63
N LEU A 5 -0.94 -5.98 -31.43
CA LEU A 5 -1.00 -4.68 -30.77
C LEU A 5 0.40 -4.28 -30.29
N LYS A 6 0.83 -3.08 -30.70
CA LYS A 6 2.01 -2.40 -30.17
C LYS A 6 1.65 -1.90 -28.78
N ILE A 7 2.17 -2.54 -27.74
CA ILE A 7 2.13 -2.01 -26.37
C ILE A 7 3.09 -0.82 -26.33
N ASN A 8 2.59 0.36 -25.95
CA ASN A 8 3.39 1.58 -25.91
C ASN A 8 4.48 1.47 -24.84
N GLN A 9 5.72 1.82 -25.21
CA GLN A 9 6.91 1.79 -24.35
C GLN A 9 6.80 2.65 -23.07
N GLN A 10 5.77 3.50 -22.98
CA GLN A 10 5.52 4.35 -21.81
C GLN A 10 5.16 3.51 -20.56
N LEU A 11 4.43 2.39 -20.68
CA LEU A 11 4.09 1.48 -19.57
C LEU A 11 5.29 0.74 -18.97
N LEU A 12 6.40 0.62 -19.70
CA LEU A 12 7.61 -0.09 -19.26
C LEU A 12 8.52 0.76 -18.35
N LEU A 13 8.31 2.07 -18.29
CA LEU A 13 9.10 2.98 -17.44
C LEU A 13 8.58 3.08 -15.99
N PHE A 14 7.43 2.46 -15.68
CA PHE A 14 6.68 2.62 -14.43
C PHE A 14 7.31 1.99 -13.17
N PHE A 15 8.37 1.18 -13.30
CA PHE A 15 9.01 0.47 -12.18
C PHE A 15 10.52 0.75 -12.05
N ALA A 16 11.08 1.65 -12.84
CA ALA A 16 12.49 1.98 -12.76
C ALA A 16 12.73 3.12 -11.75
N SER A 17 13.45 2.81 -10.67
CA SER A 17 13.85 3.65 -9.52
C SER A 17 12.76 3.76 -8.44
N ILE A 18 12.96 3.27 -7.23
CA ILE A 18 14.10 3.45 -6.31
C ILE A 18 14.37 2.11 -5.58
N VAL A 19 15.66 1.84 -5.29
CA VAL A 19 16.26 0.61 -4.73
C VAL A 19 16.73 -0.40 -5.79
N THR A 20 18.01 -0.77 -5.66
CA THR A 20 18.91 -1.53 -6.54
C THR A 20 18.55 -3.01 -6.75
N GLY A 21 17.27 -3.38 -6.70
CA GLY A 21 16.82 -4.73 -6.97
C GLY A 21 15.36 -4.74 -7.38
N SER A 22 15.02 -5.70 -8.25
CA SER A 22 13.66 -6.15 -8.57
C SER A 22 12.98 -5.53 -9.79
N THR A 23 13.10 -6.32 -10.87
CA THR A 23 12.11 -6.61 -11.92
C THR A 23 11.26 -5.44 -12.43
N VAL A 24 11.69 -4.89 -13.57
CA VAL A 24 10.79 -4.31 -14.57
C VAL A 24 9.61 -5.26 -14.72
N ALA A 25 8.40 -4.82 -14.37
CA ALA A 25 7.18 -5.54 -14.69
C ALA A 25 7.00 -5.50 -16.22
N THR A 26 7.72 -6.38 -16.93
CA THR A 26 7.38 -6.68 -18.31
C THR A 26 6.05 -7.41 -18.24
N LEU A 27 4.95 -6.73 -18.58
CA LEU A 27 3.66 -7.36 -18.86
C LEU A 27 3.96 -8.60 -19.72
N PRO A 28 3.70 -9.82 -19.25
CA PRO A 28 3.87 -10.99 -20.11
C PRO A 28 2.92 -10.79 -21.28
N GLY A 29 3.44 -10.85 -22.51
CA GLY A 29 2.66 -10.65 -23.75
C GLY A 29 1.61 -11.74 -24.02
N TYR A 30 1.15 -12.43 -22.97
CA TYR A 30 0.24 -13.56 -22.95
C TYR A 30 -0.85 -13.47 -21.88
N ALA A 31 -0.83 -12.47 -20.98
CA ALA A 31 -1.85 -12.32 -19.95
C ALA A 31 -3.04 -11.50 -20.45
N ALA A 32 -4.24 -12.08 -20.36
CA ALA A 32 -5.50 -11.38 -20.65
C ALA A 32 -5.87 -10.38 -19.56
N ILE A 33 -5.45 -10.64 -18.32
CA ILE A 33 -5.60 -9.72 -17.19
C ILE A 33 -4.27 -9.57 -16.46
N PHE A 34 -3.95 -8.33 -16.11
CA PHE A 34 -2.87 -7.96 -15.22
C PHE A 34 -3.39 -6.94 -14.19
N SER A 35 -3.15 -7.23 -12.92
CA SER A 35 -3.48 -6.35 -11.79
C SER A 35 -2.27 -6.31 -10.87
N ALA A 36 -1.75 -5.13 -10.57
CA ALA A 36 -0.58 -4.96 -9.72
C ALA A 36 -0.68 -3.73 -8.84
N SER A 37 -0.29 -3.88 -7.58
CA SER A 37 -0.16 -2.77 -6.64
C SER A 37 1.20 -2.83 -5.94
N GLN A 38 1.80 -1.66 -5.74
CA GLN A 38 3.05 -1.47 -5.04
C GLN A 38 2.89 -0.37 -3.99
N THR A 39 3.44 -0.60 -2.81
CA THR A 39 3.66 0.42 -1.79
C THR A 39 5.11 0.42 -1.37
N TYR A 40 5.68 1.61 -1.22
CA TYR A 40 6.96 1.82 -0.59
C TYR A 40 6.79 2.89 0.48
N LEU A 41 7.20 2.59 1.70
CA LEU A 41 7.24 3.55 2.80
C LEU A 41 8.62 3.50 3.42
N LYS A 42 9.26 4.66 3.54
CA LYS A 42 10.47 4.84 4.32
C LYS A 42 10.24 5.93 5.35
N LEU A 43 10.60 5.66 6.59
CA LEU A 43 10.69 6.60 7.70
C LEU A 43 12.14 6.64 8.16
N ASP A 44 12.76 7.80 8.21
CA ASP A 44 14.15 7.97 8.59
C ASP A 44 14.40 9.33 9.27
N ASN A 45 15.67 9.63 9.56
CA ASN A 45 16.09 10.88 10.21
C ASN A 45 15.33 11.16 11.51
N PHE A 46 15.03 10.11 12.28
CA PHE A 46 14.42 10.27 13.59
C PHE A 46 15.36 11.04 14.53
N ASN A 47 14.82 11.98 15.28
CA ASN A 47 15.57 12.71 16.29
C ASN A 47 15.57 12.03 17.67
N GLN A 48 14.93 10.86 17.79
CA GLN A 48 14.83 10.04 19.00
C GLN A 48 14.99 8.57 18.66
N ILE A 49 15.51 7.79 19.61
CA ILE A 49 15.64 6.35 19.50
C ILE A 49 14.41 5.69 20.13
N PRO A 50 13.73 4.75 19.45
CA PRO A 50 12.62 4.03 20.05
C PRO A 50 13.13 3.08 21.15
N GLN A 51 12.33 2.92 22.19
CA GLN A 51 12.54 1.91 23.24
C GLN A 51 12.22 0.50 22.75
N ASP A 52 11.29 0.39 21.80
CA ASP A 52 10.82 -0.87 21.25
C ASP A 52 10.34 -0.68 19.81
N ILE A 53 10.54 -1.71 18.99
CA ILE A 53 10.17 -1.73 17.57
C ILE A 53 9.56 -3.08 17.18
N GLY A 54 8.64 -3.05 16.21
CA GLY A 54 8.03 -4.25 15.67
C GLY A 54 7.66 -4.11 14.20
N VAL A 55 7.76 -5.22 13.48
CA VAL A 55 7.29 -5.40 12.10
C VAL A 55 6.30 -6.57 12.10
N PHE A 56 5.10 -6.34 11.57
CA PHE A 56 4.03 -7.34 11.54
C PHE A 56 3.45 -7.44 10.14
N TYR A 57 3.13 -8.66 9.71
CA TYR A 57 2.39 -8.93 8.48
C TYR A 57 1.00 -9.47 8.85
N GLU A 58 -0.03 -8.84 8.32
CA GLU A 58 -1.43 -9.06 8.68
C GLU A 58 -2.27 -9.17 7.40
N ASP A 59 -3.48 -9.73 7.52
CA ASP A 59 -4.47 -9.82 6.44
C ASP A 59 -3.97 -10.44 5.12
N PHE A 60 -2.89 -11.25 5.17
CA PHE A 60 -2.43 -11.99 4.01
C PHE A 60 -3.49 -13.01 3.58
N ASN A 61 -3.98 -12.85 2.35
CA ASN A 61 -4.88 -13.81 1.72
C ASN A 61 -4.60 -13.85 0.23
N SER A 62 -4.48 -15.07 -0.30
CA SER A 62 -4.35 -15.30 -1.73
C SER A 62 -5.35 -16.38 -2.15
N LYS A 63 -6.12 -16.06 -3.18
CA LYS A 63 -7.12 -16.95 -3.75
C LYS A 63 -6.95 -16.96 -5.26
N THR A 64 -6.63 -18.13 -5.79
CA THR A 64 -6.56 -18.40 -7.22
C THR A 64 -7.52 -19.53 -7.55
N ILE A 65 -8.44 -19.29 -8.48
CA ILE A 65 -9.40 -20.27 -8.98
C ILE A 65 -9.35 -20.24 -10.49
N SER A 66 -9.31 -21.41 -11.11
CA SER A 66 -9.43 -21.56 -12.56
C SER A 66 -10.13 -22.87 -12.91
N ASP A 67 -11.02 -22.83 -13.89
CA ASP A 67 -11.62 -24.03 -14.45
C ASP A 67 -10.59 -24.84 -15.25
N LYS A 68 -10.57 -26.16 -15.03
CA LYS A 68 -9.65 -27.07 -15.69
C LYS A 68 -9.76 -26.96 -17.21
N GLY A 69 -8.67 -26.56 -17.85
CA GLY A 69 -8.56 -26.47 -19.30
C GLY A 69 -9.19 -25.22 -19.94
N LYS A 70 -9.69 -24.27 -19.15
CA LYS A 70 -10.27 -23.01 -19.66
C LYS A 70 -9.39 -21.79 -19.43
N GLY A 71 -8.74 -21.73 -18.27
CA GLY A 71 -7.93 -20.59 -17.89
C GLY A 71 -6.80 -20.95 -16.93
N ALA A 72 -5.94 -19.98 -16.70
CA ALA A 72 -4.86 -20.03 -15.74
C ALA A 72 -4.74 -18.68 -15.04
N VAL A 73 -4.49 -18.71 -13.73
CA VAL A 73 -4.30 -17.51 -12.92
C VAL A 73 -3.15 -17.72 -11.95
N GLN A 74 -2.32 -16.69 -11.80
CA GLN A 74 -1.20 -16.64 -10.89
C GLN A 74 -1.32 -15.42 -10.00
N ALA A 75 -1.06 -15.59 -8.71
CA ALA A 75 -0.86 -14.51 -7.77
C ALA A 75 0.60 -14.52 -7.29
N LYS A 76 1.25 -13.36 -7.27
CA LYS A 76 2.63 -13.19 -6.79
C LYS A 76 2.67 -12.07 -5.77
N LEU A 77 3.36 -12.32 -4.67
CA LEU A 77 3.62 -11.35 -3.61
C LEU A 77 5.13 -11.26 -3.38
N ASP A 78 5.65 -10.04 -3.33
CA ASP A 78 7.02 -9.72 -2.91
C ASP A 78 6.95 -8.71 -1.75
N VAL A 79 7.70 -8.97 -0.69
CA VAL A 79 7.65 -8.19 0.56
C VAL A 79 9.06 -8.08 1.12
N ASP A 80 9.52 -6.84 1.27
CA ASP A 80 10.73 -6.49 2.00
C ASP A 80 10.35 -5.45 3.05
N SER A 81 10.59 -5.74 4.33
CA SER A 81 10.30 -4.77 5.39
C SER A 81 11.26 -4.90 6.56
N ILE A 82 11.68 -3.76 7.10
CA ILE A 82 12.61 -3.67 8.22
C ILE A 82 12.28 -2.47 9.09
N PHE A 83 12.42 -2.63 10.41
CA PHE A 83 12.55 -1.51 11.34
C PHE A 83 13.85 -1.75 12.10
N LYS A 84 14.79 -0.81 12.02
CA LYS A 84 16.07 -0.86 12.70
C LYS A 84 16.24 0.32 13.65
N ALA A 85 16.74 0.04 14.86
CA ALA A 85 17.11 1.03 15.86
C ALA A 85 18.40 0.58 16.57
N GLU A 86 19.56 0.94 16.02
CA GLU A 86 20.88 0.59 16.58
C GLU A 86 21.87 1.74 16.38
N ASN A 87 22.76 1.99 17.35
CA ASN A 87 23.88 2.94 17.22
C ASN A 87 23.46 4.34 16.73
N SER A 88 22.36 4.87 17.28
CA SER A 88 21.75 6.15 16.88
C SER A 88 21.21 6.22 15.44
N LEU A 89 21.22 5.10 14.71
CA LEU A 89 20.54 4.96 13.42
C LEU A 89 19.16 4.36 13.66
N VAL A 90 18.13 5.11 13.28
CA VAL A 90 16.73 4.68 13.34
C VAL A 90 16.11 4.87 11.98
N PHE A 91 15.56 3.80 11.41
CA PHE A 91 14.75 3.87 10.20
C PHE A 91 13.79 2.68 10.11
N ALA A 92 12.68 2.90 9.42
CA ALA A 92 11.75 1.85 9.02
C ALA A 92 11.54 1.92 7.51
N GLN A 93 11.48 0.77 6.84
CA GLN A 93 11.25 0.67 5.42
C GLN A 93 10.33 -0.50 5.10
N SER A 94 9.31 -0.29 4.28
CA SER A 94 8.43 -1.29 3.69
C SER A 94 8.47 -1.15 2.18
N ASN A 95 8.61 -2.25 1.44
CA ASN A 95 8.36 -2.35 0.02
C ASN A 95 7.51 -3.59 -0.22
N ILE A 96 6.27 -3.42 -0.69
CA ILE A 96 5.33 -4.50 -0.94
C ILE A 96 4.88 -4.40 -2.38
N GLN A 97 4.96 -5.50 -3.11
CA GLN A 97 4.43 -5.63 -4.45
C GLN A 97 3.50 -6.84 -4.53
N SER A 98 2.26 -6.61 -4.95
CA SER A 98 1.28 -7.66 -5.19
C SER A 98 0.88 -7.66 -6.66
N GLN A 99 0.71 -8.84 -7.24
CA GLN A 99 0.41 -9.02 -8.65
C GLN A 99 -0.54 -10.19 -8.85
N VAL A 100 -1.50 -10.03 -9.75
CA VAL A 100 -2.38 -11.08 -10.28
C VAL A 100 -2.28 -11.05 -11.80
N LEU A 101 -2.02 -12.22 -12.38
CA LEU A 101 -1.95 -12.42 -13.82
C LEU A 101 -2.90 -13.55 -14.23
N GLY A 102 -3.69 -13.31 -15.26
CA GLY A 102 -4.70 -14.25 -15.74
C GLY A 102 -4.66 -14.44 -17.25
N SER A 103 -5.02 -15.63 -17.73
CA SER A 103 -5.17 -15.92 -19.16
C SER A 103 -6.28 -16.96 -19.39
N GLY A 104 -6.95 -16.89 -20.54
CA GLY A 104 -8.07 -17.77 -20.88
C GLY A 104 -9.41 -17.26 -20.31
N SER A 105 -10.28 -18.18 -19.90
CA SER A 105 -11.59 -17.87 -19.31
C SER A 105 -11.82 -18.64 -18.01
N ASP A 106 -12.86 -18.24 -17.28
CA ASP A 106 -13.29 -18.83 -16.00
C ASP A 106 -12.18 -18.93 -14.95
N TYR A 107 -11.58 -17.78 -14.62
CA TYR A 107 -10.63 -17.66 -13.51
C TYR A 107 -10.90 -16.44 -12.62
N LEU A 108 -10.39 -16.53 -11.38
CA LEU A 108 -10.35 -15.47 -10.37
C LEU A 108 -9.00 -15.50 -9.68
N GLY A 109 -8.34 -14.35 -9.60
CA GLY A 109 -7.21 -14.11 -8.72
C GLY A 109 -7.52 -12.95 -7.78
N ASP A 110 -7.31 -13.15 -6.48
CA ASP A 110 -7.43 -12.13 -5.44
C ASP A 110 -6.26 -12.30 -4.48
N LEU A 111 -5.49 -11.22 -4.31
CA LEU A 111 -4.32 -11.19 -3.44
C LEU A 111 -4.37 -9.92 -2.60
N LYS A 112 -4.29 -10.06 -1.28
CA LYS A 112 -4.22 -8.94 -0.33
C LYS A 112 -3.17 -9.19 0.75
N ILE A 113 -2.59 -8.10 1.24
CA ILE A 113 -1.67 -8.09 2.39
C ILE A 113 -1.67 -6.73 3.08
N SER A 114 -1.42 -6.73 4.38
CA SER A 114 -1.07 -5.56 5.19
C SER A 114 0.29 -5.78 5.85
N SER A 115 1.12 -4.76 5.91
CA SER A 115 2.30 -4.69 6.80
C SER A 115 2.12 -3.56 7.78
N ARG A 116 2.71 -3.71 8.96
CA ARG A 116 2.61 -2.74 10.04
C ARG A 116 3.92 -2.60 10.78
N PHE A 117 4.38 -1.36 10.90
CA PHE A 117 5.48 -0.96 11.80
C PHE A 117 4.92 -0.37 13.07
N VAL A 118 5.56 -0.72 14.18
CA VAL A 118 5.31 -0.10 15.49
C VAL A 118 6.63 0.35 16.07
N GLY A 119 6.70 1.60 16.52
CA GLY A 119 7.84 2.14 17.26
C GLY A 119 7.36 2.87 18.49
N GLN A 120 7.92 2.54 19.66
CA GLN A 120 7.58 3.21 20.92
C GLN A 120 8.71 4.16 21.31
N PHE A 121 8.38 5.43 21.52
CA PHE A 121 9.33 6.48 21.85
C PHE A 121 8.95 7.13 23.17
N PHE A 122 9.95 7.35 24.02
CA PHE A 122 9.79 8.22 25.17
C PHE A 122 10.26 9.62 24.81
N ILE A 123 9.35 10.59 24.87
CA ILE A 123 9.64 12.00 24.61
C ILE A 123 9.62 12.72 25.94
N ALA A 124 10.76 13.25 26.38
CA ALA A 124 10.80 14.07 27.59
C ALA A 124 10.01 15.37 27.39
N ALA A 125 9.52 15.96 28.49
CA ALA A 125 8.88 17.27 28.48
C ALA A 125 9.77 18.32 27.81
N ASP A 126 9.13 19.29 27.16
CA ASP A 126 9.76 20.39 26.44
C ASP A 126 10.72 19.95 25.32
N ARG A 127 10.44 18.81 24.68
CA ARG A 127 11.19 18.30 23.53
C ARG A 127 10.33 18.19 22.29
N GLN A 128 11.00 18.11 21.15
CA GLN A 128 10.38 17.83 19.86
C GLN A 128 10.62 16.38 19.47
N PHE A 129 9.66 15.79 18.76
CA PHE A 129 9.81 14.54 18.02
C PHE A 129 9.67 14.84 16.53
N SER A 130 10.55 14.27 15.72
CA SER A 130 10.54 14.44 14.28
C SER A 130 11.10 13.23 13.55
N PHE A 131 10.66 13.06 12.30
CA PHE A 131 11.19 12.12 11.33
C PHE A 131 10.86 12.60 9.92
N ASP A 132 11.63 12.14 8.94
CA ASP A 132 11.33 12.32 7.53
C ASP A 132 10.61 11.09 7.00
N PHE A 133 9.81 11.27 5.94
CA PHE A 133 9.13 10.17 5.28
C PHE A 133 9.17 10.28 3.76
N THR A 134 9.23 9.12 3.11
CA THR A 134 8.98 8.93 1.69
C THR A 134 7.93 7.84 1.53
N ALA A 135 6.81 8.18 0.90
CA ALA A 135 5.71 7.27 0.60
C ALA A 135 5.51 7.22 -0.92
N LEU A 136 5.54 6.03 -1.51
CA LEU A 136 5.24 5.80 -2.91
C LEU A 136 4.15 4.74 -3.02
N LEU A 137 3.21 4.99 -3.90
CA LEU A 137 2.15 4.06 -4.26
C LEU A 137 2.13 3.95 -5.78
N GLY A 138 2.07 2.72 -6.31
CA GLY A 138 1.95 2.45 -7.73
C GLY A 138 0.89 1.39 -8.00
N LEU A 139 -0.07 1.69 -8.87
CA LEU A 139 -1.15 0.81 -9.28
C LEU A 139 -1.13 0.62 -10.79
N VAL A 140 -1.42 -0.59 -11.24
CA VAL A 140 -1.57 -0.91 -12.66
C VAL A 140 -2.66 -1.96 -12.83
N ASN A 141 -3.61 -1.68 -13.70
CA ASN A 141 -4.57 -2.64 -14.22
C ASN A 141 -4.48 -2.70 -15.75
N ALA A 142 -4.61 -3.89 -16.31
CA ALA A 142 -4.79 -4.09 -17.73
C ALA A 142 -5.70 -5.29 -17.96
N ILE A 143 -6.66 -5.13 -18.86
CA ILE A 143 -7.57 -6.16 -19.34
C ILE A 143 -7.58 -6.19 -20.86
N GLU A 144 -7.99 -7.30 -21.47
CA GLU A 144 -8.15 -7.40 -22.94
C GLU A 144 -9.60 -7.17 -23.36
N ARG A 145 -10.56 -7.69 -22.58
CA ARG A 145 -11.99 -7.68 -22.92
C ARG A 145 -12.81 -6.90 -21.88
N GLY A 146 -12.95 -5.59 -22.09
CA GLY A 146 -13.68 -4.68 -21.20
C GLY A 146 -15.13 -5.04 -20.85
N GLN A 147 -15.80 -5.91 -21.63
CA GLN A 147 -17.17 -6.36 -21.33
C GLN A 147 -17.20 -7.58 -20.38
N ASP A 148 -16.16 -8.41 -20.38
CA ASP A 148 -16.15 -9.70 -19.67
C ASP A 148 -15.15 -9.72 -18.50
N GLU A 149 -14.10 -8.92 -18.58
CA GLU A 149 -12.95 -8.95 -17.67
C GLU A 149 -12.97 -7.74 -16.74
N ALA A 150 -12.60 -7.95 -15.48
CA ALA A 150 -12.39 -6.88 -14.52
C ALA A 150 -11.06 -7.06 -13.80
N ALA A 151 -10.35 -5.95 -13.64
CA ALA A 151 -9.18 -5.86 -12.79
C ALA A 151 -9.33 -4.67 -11.85
N SER A 152 -9.02 -4.90 -10.58
CA SER A 152 -8.96 -3.84 -9.59
C SER A 152 -7.71 -3.94 -8.73
N THR A 153 -7.21 -2.78 -8.34
CA THR A 153 -6.06 -2.65 -7.46
C THR A 153 -6.35 -1.64 -6.40
N TYR A 154 -5.80 -1.88 -5.21
CA TYR A 154 -5.90 -0.96 -4.10
C TYR A 154 -4.55 -0.90 -3.39
N ALA A 155 -4.17 0.29 -2.97
CA ALA A 155 -3.03 0.49 -2.10
C ALA A 155 -3.26 1.63 -1.11
N ASP A 156 -2.60 1.51 0.03
CA ASP A 156 -2.82 2.36 1.21
C ASP A 156 -1.53 2.47 2.01
N ILE A 157 -1.19 3.69 2.41
CA ILE A 157 -0.10 4.00 3.32
C ILE A 157 -0.63 4.94 4.38
N SER A 158 -0.61 4.50 5.63
CA SER A 158 -1.02 5.28 6.79
C SER A 158 0.11 5.41 7.79
N ILE A 159 0.23 6.58 8.42
CA ILE A 159 1.08 6.82 9.58
C ILE A 159 0.21 7.42 10.66
N LEU A 160 0.26 6.87 11.87
CA LEU A 160 -0.50 7.31 13.02
C LEU A 160 0.41 7.47 14.24
N LEU A 161 0.27 8.60 14.93
CA LEU A 161 0.99 8.91 16.15
C LEU A 161 0.00 8.90 17.32
N ILE A 162 0.25 8.10 18.34
CA ILE A 162 -0.67 7.87 19.46
C ILE A 162 0.05 8.14 20.79
N ASP A 163 -0.59 8.87 21.70
CA ASP A 163 -0.26 8.82 23.12
C ASP A 163 -0.66 7.48 23.70
N SER A 164 0.32 6.65 24.02
CA SER A 164 0.09 5.27 24.48
C SER A 164 -0.50 5.20 25.88
N LEU A 165 -0.34 6.26 26.69
CA LEU A 165 -0.85 6.31 28.05
C LEU A 165 -2.29 6.84 28.06
N ASN A 166 -2.55 7.87 27.26
CA ASN A 166 -3.85 8.54 27.21
C ASN A 166 -4.76 8.07 26.06
N LEU A 167 -4.28 7.13 25.23
CA LEU A 167 -4.98 6.54 24.09
C LEU A 167 -5.52 7.57 23.09
N LYS A 168 -4.77 8.66 22.92
CA LYS A 168 -5.17 9.80 22.09
C LYS A 168 -4.34 9.83 20.81
N ALA A 169 -5.00 9.82 19.66
CA ALA A 169 -4.34 10.11 18.39
C ALA A 169 -3.86 11.56 18.39
N PHE A 170 -2.56 11.76 18.16
CA PHE A 170 -1.95 13.08 18.05
C PHE A 170 -2.06 13.63 16.64
N ASP A 171 -1.74 12.80 15.66
CA ASP A 171 -1.78 13.17 14.27
C ASP A 171 -1.66 11.97 13.35
N SER A 172 -1.90 12.19 12.06
CA SER A 172 -1.82 11.13 11.07
C SER A 172 -1.52 11.60 9.66
N PHE A 173 -1.04 10.69 8.84
CA PHE A 173 -0.89 10.85 7.41
C PHE A 173 -1.56 9.67 6.71
N ASN A 174 -2.34 9.93 5.66
CA ASN A 174 -2.93 8.87 4.84
C ASN A 174 -2.72 9.16 3.37
N LEU A 175 -2.33 8.14 2.64
CA LEU A 175 -2.19 8.10 1.19
C LEU A 175 -2.90 6.85 0.69
N PHE A 176 -3.91 7.04 -0.15
CA PHE A 176 -4.78 5.97 -0.62
C PHE A 176 -4.97 6.12 -2.12
N ALA A 177 -4.95 5.01 -2.85
CA ALA A 177 -5.49 4.97 -4.20
C ALA A 177 -6.12 3.62 -4.53
N ASN A 178 -7.05 3.63 -5.46
CA ASN A 178 -7.52 2.43 -6.14
C ASN A 178 -7.76 2.70 -7.61
N LEU A 179 -7.64 1.62 -8.40
CA LEU A 179 -8.01 1.61 -9.81
C LEU A 179 -8.97 0.46 -10.08
N ASN A 180 -9.88 0.66 -11.00
CA ASN A 180 -10.85 -0.33 -11.43
C ASN A 180 -11.22 -0.14 -12.91
N THR A 181 -10.82 -1.14 -13.70
CA THR A 181 -11.06 -1.17 -15.16
C THR A 181 -12.52 -1.53 -15.55
N ASP A 182 -13.48 -1.37 -14.63
CA ASP A 182 -14.88 -1.67 -14.91
C ASP A 182 -15.55 -0.59 -15.79
N LEU A 183 -15.49 -0.82 -17.10
CA LEU A 183 -16.14 0.01 -18.11
C LEU A 183 -17.68 -0.02 -18.12
N THR A 184 -18.33 -0.73 -17.20
CA THR A 184 -19.81 -0.88 -17.17
C THR A 184 -20.52 0.06 -16.21
N GLU A 185 -19.81 0.70 -15.27
CA GLU A 185 -20.39 1.71 -14.38
C GLU A 185 -20.25 3.13 -14.96
N ILE A 186 -21.29 3.95 -14.75
CA ILE A 186 -21.35 5.37 -15.16
C ILE A 186 -20.47 6.25 -14.24
N SER A 187 -20.13 5.77 -13.05
CA SER A 187 -19.15 6.38 -12.16
C SER A 187 -17.83 5.64 -12.26
N ASP A 188 -16.83 6.31 -12.80
CA ASP A 188 -15.44 5.94 -12.62
C ASP A 188 -15.17 5.71 -11.13
N SER A 189 -14.82 4.48 -10.75
CA SER A 189 -14.61 4.09 -9.34
C SER A 189 -13.16 4.25 -8.92
N ASP A 190 -12.32 4.79 -9.80
CA ASP A 190 -10.97 5.21 -9.50
C ASP A 190 -11.00 6.34 -8.46
N PHE A 191 -10.24 6.16 -7.38
CA PHE A 191 -10.20 7.16 -6.31
C PHE A 191 -8.79 7.31 -5.76
N PHE A 192 -8.47 8.54 -5.39
CA PHE A 192 -7.22 8.93 -4.78
C PHE A 192 -7.49 9.87 -3.61
N SER A 193 -6.74 9.68 -2.53
CA SER A 193 -6.76 10.60 -1.39
C SER A 193 -5.38 10.75 -0.77
N LEU A 194 -5.00 12.00 -0.51
CA LEU A 194 -3.86 12.38 0.29
C LEU A 194 -4.34 13.30 1.40
N THR A 195 -4.28 12.81 2.64
CA THR A 195 -4.74 13.53 3.82
C THR A 195 -3.61 13.65 4.85
N PRO A 196 -2.77 14.70 4.77
CA PRO A 196 -1.76 14.96 5.77
C PRO A 196 -2.36 15.62 7.01
N GLY A 197 -1.83 15.25 8.15
CA GLY A 197 -2.13 15.87 9.43
C GLY A 197 -1.43 17.22 9.63
N ASN A 198 -1.82 17.94 10.68
CA ASN A 198 -1.34 19.32 10.90
C ASN A 198 0.17 19.43 11.12
N ASN A 199 0.80 18.38 11.66
CA ASN A 199 2.24 18.32 11.93
C ASN A 199 3.02 17.61 10.81
N PHE A 200 2.35 17.15 9.76
CA PHE A 200 2.99 16.62 8.56
C PHE A 200 3.19 17.76 7.54
N ARG A 201 4.44 17.95 7.12
CA ARG A 201 4.81 18.90 6.07
C ARG A 201 5.17 18.12 4.82
N LEU A 202 4.52 18.46 3.71
CA LEU A 202 4.80 17.87 2.41
C LEU A 202 5.83 18.73 1.68
N ASN A 203 6.96 18.12 1.33
CA ASN A 203 8.04 18.79 0.61
C ASN A 203 7.89 18.56 -0.90
N GLN A 204 7.41 17.37 -1.29
CA GLN A 204 7.18 16.99 -2.68
C GLN A 204 5.95 16.08 -2.77
N VAL A 205 5.12 16.34 -3.77
CA VAL A 205 4.06 15.44 -4.23
C VAL A 205 4.19 15.35 -5.75
N SER A 206 4.30 14.15 -6.29
CA SER A 206 4.35 13.90 -7.73
C SER A 206 3.39 12.80 -8.09
N GLU A 207 2.53 13.05 -9.06
CA GLU A 207 1.52 12.10 -9.54
C GLU A 207 1.72 11.83 -11.03
N LEU A 208 1.53 10.58 -11.45
CA LEU A 208 1.57 10.14 -12.84
C LEU A 208 0.33 9.28 -13.14
N PRO A 209 -0.84 9.92 -13.35
CA PRO A 209 -2.07 9.22 -13.71
C PRO A 209 -2.08 8.84 -15.20
N PHE A 210 -2.57 7.64 -15.50
CA PHE A 210 -3.02 7.19 -16.79
C PHE A 210 -4.32 6.42 -16.56
N LEU A 211 -5.46 7.10 -16.63
CA LEU A 211 -6.75 6.56 -16.19
C LEU A 211 -7.69 6.37 -17.39
N GLY A 212 -8.66 5.46 -17.21
CA GLY A 212 -9.68 5.12 -18.19
C GLY A 212 -9.29 4.03 -19.18
N GLY A 213 -10.30 3.30 -19.64
CA GLY A 213 -10.19 2.31 -20.70
C GLY A 213 -9.83 0.92 -20.18
N ILE A 214 -9.14 0.14 -21.00
CA ILE A 214 -8.77 -1.24 -20.67
C ILE A 214 -7.39 -1.34 -20.00
N GLN A 215 -6.69 -0.21 -19.83
CA GLN A 215 -5.37 -0.11 -19.23
C GLN A 215 -5.30 1.15 -18.41
N GLU A 216 -4.99 1.00 -17.13
CA GLU A 216 -4.97 2.09 -16.17
C GLU A 216 -3.74 1.95 -15.28
N SER A 217 -3.15 3.07 -14.92
CA SER A 217 -2.07 3.11 -13.96
C SER A 217 -2.07 4.42 -13.21
N TYR A 218 -1.65 4.37 -11.96
CA TYR A 218 -1.56 5.54 -11.10
C TYR A 218 -0.36 5.40 -10.20
N GLN A 219 0.56 6.36 -10.27
CA GLN A 219 1.71 6.42 -9.39
C GLN A 219 1.71 7.75 -8.65
N VAL A 220 2.00 7.70 -7.36
CA VAL A 220 2.17 8.86 -6.52
C VAL A 220 3.39 8.70 -5.63
N LEU A 221 4.23 9.73 -5.58
CA LEU A 221 5.36 9.87 -4.68
C LEU A 221 5.13 11.08 -3.78
N VAL A 222 5.16 10.86 -2.48
CA VAL A 222 5.08 11.89 -1.45
C VAL A 222 6.34 11.85 -0.60
N GLN A 223 6.99 13.00 -0.44
CA GLN A 223 8.10 13.17 0.49
C GLN A 223 7.81 14.32 1.43
N GLY A 224 8.19 14.16 2.69
CA GLY A 224 7.89 15.15 3.71
C GLY A 224 8.55 14.86 5.03
N SER A 225 8.09 15.58 6.05
CA SER A 225 8.54 15.42 7.43
C SER A 225 7.37 15.51 8.39
N PHE A 226 7.51 14.88 9.55
CA PHE A 226 6.66 15.10 10.70
C PHE A 226 7.46 15.82 11.78
N GLN A 227 6.86 16.80 12.45
CA GLN A 227 7.47 17.44 13.63
C GLN A 227 6.42 17.93 14.62
N ARG A 228 6.56 17.55 15.89
CA ARG A 228 5.67 18.01 16.97
C ARG A 228 6.43 18.30 18.25
N TYR A 229 6.02 19.37 18.94
CA TYR A 229 6.48 19.71 20.29
C TYR A 229 5.61 19.06 21.36
N PHE A 230 6.24 18.56 22.41
CA PHE A 230 5.59 17.91 23.54
C PHE A 230 5.88 18.71 24.82
N PRO A 231 4.89 19.42 25.40
CA PRO A 231 5.08 20.20 26.63
C PRO A 231 5.23 19.30 27.86
N GLU A 232 4.72 18.07 27.79
CA GLU A 232 4.77 17.09 28.88
C GLU A 232 5.47 15.82 28.40
N SER A 233 6.06 15.07 29.34
CA SER A 233 6.69 13.80 29.01
C SER A 233 5.65 12.82 28.48
N THR A 234 5.91 12.20 27.33
CA THR A 234 4.91 11.44 26.56
C THR A 234 5.47 10.12 26.09
N GLN A 235 4.69 9.04 26.24
CA GLN A 235 4.97 7.75 25.61
C GLN A 235 4.29 7.68 24.24
N LEU A 236 5.04 7.98 23.20
CA LEU A 236 4.55 8.06 21.83
C LEU A 236 4.65 6.71 21.15
N THR A 237 3.54 6.18 20.63
CA THR A 237 3.54 5.06 19.70
C THR A 237 3.36 5.56 18.28
N LEU A 238 4.32 5.25 17.42
CA LEU A 238 4.22 5.38 15.97
C LEU A 238 3.69 4.06 15.41
N VAL A 239 2.60 4.13 14.65
CA VAL A 239 2.09 3.00 13.87
C VAL A 239 2.10 3.40 12.40
N ALA A 240 2.82 2.67 11.56
CA ALA A 240 2.75 2.85 10.12
C ALA A 240 2.21 1.59 9.46
N VAL A 241 1.27 1.72 8.54
CA VAL A 241 0.59 0.62 7.87
C VAL A 241 0.74 0.79 6.37
N THR A 242 1.06 -0.29 5.67
CA THR A 242 1.01 -0.36 4.21
C THR A 242 0.11 -1.52 3.81
N ARG A 243 -0.76 -1.31 2.82
CA ARG A 243 -1.66 -2.34 2.31
C ARG A 243 -1.65 -2.37 0.80
N ASN A 244 -1.72 -3.57 0.27
CA ASN A 244 -1.81 -3.83 -1.17
C ASN A 244 -2.92 -4.84 -1.43
N LYS A 245 -3.66 -4.62 -2.51
CA LYS A 245 -4.57 -5.61 -3.10
C LYS A 245 -4.43 -5.58 -4.62
N SER A 246 -4.48 -6.77 -5.21
CA SER A 246 -4.59 -6.99 -6.65
C SER A 246 -5.64 -8.06 -6.90
N CYS A 247 -6.59 -7.76 -7.78
CA CYS A 247 -7.69 -8.64 -8.14
C CYS A 247 -7.87 -8.65 -9.65
N GLY A 248 -8.09 -9.83 -10.22
CA GLY A 248 -8.43 -10.01 -11.62
C GLY A 248 -9.42 -11.16 -11.81
N GLU A 249 -10.47 -10.94 -12.61
CA GLU A 249 -11.45 -11.97 -12.95
C GLU A 249 -11.83 -11.90 -14.43
N SER A 250 -11.93 -13.07 -15.08
CA SER A 250 -12.27 -13.16 -16.50
C SER A 250 -13.77 -13.15 -16.81
N SER A 251 -14.61 -13.01 -15.77
CA SER A 251 -16.05 -12.93 -15.90
C SER A 251 -16.64 -11.97 -14.87
N LYS A 252 -17.11 -10.81 -15.32
CA LYS A 252 -17.84 -9.82 -14.50
C LYS A 252 -19.13 -10.36 -13.87
N LYS A 253 -19.61 -11.55 -14.25
CA LYS A 253 -20.84 -12.13 -13.65
C LYS A 253 -20.78 -12.23 -12.12
N LEU A 254 -19.59 -12.36 -11.56
CA LEU A 254 -19.39 -12.49 -10.12
C LEU A 254 -19.19 -11.14 -9.41
N ASN A 255 -18.82 -10.07 -10.14
CA ASN A 255 -18.53 -8.73 -9.61
C ASN A 255 -17.65 -8.76 -8.34
N ILE A 256 -16.65 -9.64 -8.31
CA ILE A 256 -15.78 -9.82 -7.13
C ILE A 256 -14.72 -8.73 -7.11
N CYS A 257 -14.10 -8.46 -8.27
CA CYS A 257 -13.03 -7.47 -8.35
C CYS A 257 -13.55 -6.04 -8.43
N VAL A 258 -14.82 -5.83 -8.81
CA VAL A 258 -15.42 -4.49 -8.95
C VAL A 258 -15.64 -3.79 -7.60
N LYS A 259 -15.76 -4.54 -6.49
CA LYS A 259 -15.92 -3.97 -5.15
C LYS A 259 -14.55 -3.66 -4.53
N VAL A 260 -14.12 -2.40 -4.67
CA VAL A 260 -13.02 -1.87 -3.88
C VAL A 260 -13.55 -1.39 -2.52
N PRO A 261 -12.91 -1.73 -1.38
CA PRO A 261 -13.31 -1.18 -0.09
C PRO A 261 -13.22 0.35 -0.13
N GLU A 262 -14.30 1.05 0.22
CA GLU A 262 -14.23 2.48 0.51
C GLU A 262 -13.19 2.73 1.63
N PRO A 263 -12.47 3.86 1.62
CA PRO A 263 -11.61 4.27 2.73
C PRO A 263 -12.48 4.56 3.98
N SER A 264 -12.94 3.51 4.65
CA SER A 264 -13.76 3.61 5.86
C SER A 264 -12.85 3.89 7.08
N ASN A 265 -13.21 4.90 7.88
CA ASN A 265 -12.73 5.24 9.23
C ASN A 265 -11.43 4.52 9.69
N GLN A 266 -10.35 4.67 8.92
CA GLN A 266 -9.10 3.91 9.10
C GLN A 266 -8.49 4.18 10.49
N PHE A 267 -8.80 5.33 11.08
CA PHE A 267 -8.44 5.71 12.44
C PHE A 267 -8.99 4.79 13.54
N ALA A 268 -10.22 4.29 13.39
CA ALA A 268 -10.82 3.40 14.37
C ALA A 268 -10.14 2.02 14.35
N LEU A 269 -9.83 1.50 13.15
CA LEU A 269 -9.13 0.21 13.01
C LEU A 269 -7.65 0.30 13.41
N ILE A 270 -6.92 1.33 12.96
CA ILE A 270 -5.51 1.51 13.34
C ILE A 270 -5.40 1.80 14.85
N GLY A 271 -6.34 2.54 15.43
CA GLY A 271 -6.42 2.74 16.88
C GLY A 271 -6.60 1.43 17.65
N LEU A 272 -7.53 0.56 17.23
CA LEU A 272 -7.75 -0.75 17.84
C LEU A 272 -6.55 -1.70 17.67
N LEU A 273 -5.90 -1.68 16.50
CA LEU A 273 -4.71 -2.50 16.23
C LEU A 273 -3.47 -1.99 16.99
N GLY A 274 -3.30 -0.67 17.09
CA GLY A 274 -2.27 -0.04 17.92
C GLY A 274 -2.41 -0.44 19.40
N LEU A 275 -3.63 -0.43 19.92
CA LEU A 275 -3.95 -0.90 21.28
C LEU A 275 -3.61 -2.38 21.49
N SER A 276 -3.99 -3.25 20.57
CA SER A 276 -3.66 -4.69 20.64
C SER A 276 -2.15 -4.94 20.58
N SER A 277 -1.41 -4.10 19.85
CA SER A 277 0.04 -4.19 19.69
C SER A 277 0.80 -3.76 20.92
N VAL A 278 0.37 -2.69 21.59
CA VAL A 278 0.91 -2.29 22.90
C VAL A 278 0.71 -3.41 23.92
N LEU A 279 -0.42 -4.11 23.87
CA LEU A 279 -0.71 -5.25 24.75
C LEU A 279 0.12 -6.50 24.39
N LEU A 280 0.36 -6.76 23.10
CA LEU A 280 1.17 -7.88 22.61
C LEU A 280 2.66 -7.70 22.94
N LEU A 281 3.23 -6.51 22.69
CA LEU A 281 4.61 -6.18 23.05
C LEU A 281 4.83 -6.30 24.57
N ARG A 282 3.89 -5.81 25.39
CA ARG A 282 3.92 -6.00 26.86
C ARG A 282 3.87 -7.46 27.32
N ARG A 283 3.33 -8.36 26.50
CA ARG A 283 3.19 -9.79 26.84
C ARG A 283 4.40 -10.63 26.41
N ILE A 284 5.11 -10.22 25.37
CA ILE A 284 6.36 -10.85 24.91
C ILE A 284 7.54 -10.45 25.81
N MET A 285 7.46 -9.28 26.47
CA MET A 285 8.50 -8.76 27.36
C MET A 285 8.39 -9.21 28.84
N LYS A 286 7.47 -10.12 29.17
CA LYS A 286 7.38 -10.78 30.48
C LYS A 286 7.87 -12.21 30.38
#